data_AF-A0A0N4Y9T8-F1
#
_entry.id   AF-A0A0N4Y9T8-F1
#
_cell.length_a   1.000
_cell.length_b   1.000
_cell.length_c   1.000
_cell.angle_alpha   90.00
_cell.angle_beta   90.00
_cell.angle_gamma   90.00
#
_symmetry.space_group_name_H-M   'P 1'
#
loop_
_entity.id
_entity.type
_entity.pdbx_description
1 polymer ?
#
loop_
_entity_poly.entity_id
_entity_poly.type
_entity_poly.pdbx_seq_one_letter_code
_entity_poly.pdbx_strand_id
1 'polypeptide(L)'
;MLRILQEAIADECNHKDREFYYLIEDAHDMHEEYLELMVGDLDGHGKKALALADKFVVAVPNATEEQELLTALKNALQAELSAFVQVKADCFELDHKYDGICEELYIETAFVITELINATIMVYPDGSKKNEVEEIFSKLAEPELGSKNAVHAVGKEILAII
;
A
#
# COMPACT_ATOMS: atom_id res chain seq x y z
N MET A 1 1.01 22.42 14.99
CA MET A 1 0.41 21.40 15.87
C MET A 1 0.54 20.04 15.18
N LEU A 2 1.76 19.72 14.70
CA LEU A 2 2.05 18.55 13.86
C LEU A 2 2.98 17.55 14.56
N ARG A 3 3.64 17.96 15.66
CA ARG A 3 4.59 17.12 16.41
C ARG A 3 3.95 16.08 17.32
N ILE A 4 2.67 16.23 17.67
CA ILE A 4 2.02 15.40 18.69
C ILE A 4 1.50 14.08 18.08
N LEU A 5 1.26 14.03 16.76
CA LEU A 5 0.83 12.80 16.07
C LEU A 5 2.00 11.84 15.78
N GLN A 6 3.16 12.35 15.34
CA GLN A 6 4.37 11.53 15.15
C GLN A 6 4.86 10.85 16.44
N GLU A 7 4.69 11.50 17.60
CA GLU A 7 5.07 10.89 18.89
C GLU A 7 4.10 9.79 19.34
N ALA A 8 2.84 9.78 18.86
CA ALA A 8 1.86 8.76 19.25
C ALA A 8 2.00 7.45 18.46
N ILE A 9 2.40 7.52 17.19
CA ILE A 9 2.57 6.33 16.33
C ILE A 9 3.93 5.65 16.61
N ALA A 10 4.96 6.43 16.97
CA ALA A 10 6.29 5.90 17.28
C ALA A 10 6.38 5.10 18.61
N ASP A 11 5.43 5.27 19.54
CA ASP A 11 5.47 4.68 20.89
C ASP A 11 4.66 3.35 21.03
N GLU A 12 3.86 2.95 20.03
CA GLU A 12 3.02 1.73 20.07
C GLU A 12 3.44 0.62 19.10
N CYS A 13 4.68 0.69 18.62
CA CYS A 13 5.24 -0.22 17.65
C CYS A 13 6.01 -1.38 18.29
N ASN A 14 5.49 -2.60 18.21
CA ASN A 14 6.02 -3.78 18.91
C ASN A 14 7.13 -4.58 18.18
N HIS A 15 7.30 -4.40 16.88
CA HIS A 15 8.41 -4.87 16.05
C HIS A 15 9.68 -4.03 16.27
N LYS A 16 10.87 -4.61 16.07
CA LYS A 16 12.15 -3.97 16.47
C LYS A 16 12.82 -3.18 15.35
N ASP A 17 12.34 -3.32 14.13
CA ASP A 17 12.95 -2.72 12.95
C ASP A 17 12.30 -1.38 12.60
N ARG A 18 13.09 -0.30 12.66
CA ARG A 18 12.65 1.06 12.39
C ARG A 18 12.35 1.28 10.90
N GLU A 19 13.06 0.60 10.01
CA GLU A 19 12.85 0.73 8.57
C GLU A 19 11.48 0.18 8.20
N PHE A 20 11.08 -0.98 8.75
CA PHE A 20 9.74 -1.54 8.58
C PHE A 20 8.64 -0.53 8.91
N TYR A 21 8.82 0.24 9.99
CA TYR A 21 7.83 1.24 10.40
C TYR A 21 7.74 2.43 9.49
N TYR A 22 8.86 2.87 8.94
CA TYR A 22 8.83 3.94 7.97
C TYR A 22 8.00 3.57 6.75
N LEU A 23 8.06 2.33 6.28
CA LEU A 23 7.26 1.88 5.14
C LEU A 23 5.74 1.92 5.46
N ILE A 24 5.35 1.56 6.68
CA ILE A 24 3.95 1.56 7.11
C ILE A 24 3.43 2.97 7.40
N GLU A 25 4.24 3.82 8.02
CA GLU A 25 3.92 5.24 8.25
C GLU A 25 3.75 5.97 6.91
N ASP A 26 4.69 5.78 5.98
CA ASP A 26 4.63 6.39 4.64
C ASP A 26 3.37 5.91 3.90
N ALA A 27 3.05 4.61 3.93
CA ALA A 27 1.81 4.09 3.36
C ALA A 27 0.54 4.73 3.95
N HIS A 28 0.51 4.99 5.27
CA HIS A 28 -0.62 5.63 5.93
C HIS A 28 -0.72 7.13 5.59
N ASP A 29 0.40 7.86 5.68
CA ASP A 29 0.47 9.30 5.39
C ASP A 29 -0.01 9.57 3.95
N MET A 30 0.45 8.74 3.00
CA MET A 30 0.03 8.81 1.60
C MET A 30 -1.49 8.60 1.47
N HIS A 31 -2.09 7.62 2.17
CA HIS A 31 -3.55 7.46 2.16
C HIS A 31 -4.30 8.68 2.70
N GLU A 32 -3.84 9.28 3.79
CA GLU A 32 -4.48 10.48 4.36
C GLU A 32 -4.49 11.61 3.32
N GLU A 33 -3.35 11.88 2.70
CA GLU A 33 -3.22 12.92 1.66
C GLU A 33 -4.20 12.71 0.50
N TYR A 34 -4.36 11.48 0.01
CA TYR A 34 -5.23 11.23 -1.15
C TYR A 34 -6.70 11.17 -0.82
N LEU A 35 -7.06 10.70 0.37
CA LEU A 35 -8.45 10.74 0.82
C LEU A 35 -8.97 12.18 0.90
N GLU A 36 -8.09 13.15 1.15
CA GLU A 36 -8.41 14.59 1.07
C GLU A 36 -8.61 15.08 -0.37
N LEU A 37 -7.88 14.53 -1.34
CA LEU A 37 -8.03 14.88 -2.77
C LEU A 37 -9.30 14.29 -3.40
N MET A 38 -9.78 13.15 -2.90
CA MET A 38 -10.96 12.45 -3.43
C MET A 38 -12.28 13.08 -2.96
N VAL A 39 -12.62 14.26 -3.47
CA VAL A 39 -13.86 14.98 -3.12
C VAL A 39 -14.77 15.19 -4.33
N GLY A 40 -16.06 15.45 -4.07
CA GLY A 40 -17.04 15.73 -5.13
C GLY A 40 -17.23 14.51 -6.04
N ASP A 41 -16.94 14.67 -7.33
CA ASP A 41 -17.10 13.60 -8.32
C ASP A 41 -16.16 12.39 -8.06
N LEU A 42 -15.08 12.57 -7.28
CA LEU A 42 -14.13 11.52 -6.88
C LEU A 42 -14.51 10.81 -5.57
N ASP A 43 -15.61 11.19 -4.91
CA ASP A 43 -16.13 10.50 -3.71
C ASP A 43 -16.90 9.22 -4.09
N GLY A 44 -16.20 8.33 -4.80
CA GLY A 44 -16.74 7.14 -5.43
C GLY A 44 -16.42 5.84 -4.69
N HIS A 45 -16.28 4.76 -5.45
CA HIS A 45 -15.92 3.45 -4.93
C HIS A 45 -14.43 3.35 -4.59
N GLY A 46 -13.57 4.04 -5.35
CA GLY A 46 -12.15 4.18 -5.11
C GLY A 46 -11.86 4.76 -3.74
N LYS A 47 -12.52 5.86 -3.36
CA LYS A 47 -12.32 6.49 -2.04
C LYS A 47 -12.65 5.53 -0.89
N LYS A 48 -13.76 4.81 -1.01
CA LYS A 48 -14.19 3.83 0.00
C LYS A 48 -13.22 2.66 0.10
N ALA A 49 -12.68 2.21 -1.03
CA ALA A 49 -11.69 1.15 -1.07
C ALA A 49 -10.35 1.61 -0.46
N LEU A 50 -9.90 2.83 -0.76
CA LEU A 50 -8.70 3.41 -0.19
C LEU A 50 -8.82 3.59 1.33
N ALA A 51 -9.96 4.11 1.81
CA ALA A 51 -10.24 4.24 3.25
C ALA A 51 -10.33 2.87 3.96
N LEU A 52 -10.61 1.79 3.23
CA LEU A 52 -10.54 0.44 3.78
C LEU A 52 -9.10 -0.09 3.80
N ALA A 53 -8.32 0.17 2.75
CA ALA A 53 -6.91 -0.19 2.69
C ALA A 53 -6.14 0.50 3.82
N ASP A 54 -6.37 1.79 4.04
CA ASP A 54 -5.80 2.58 5.13
C ASP A 54 -6.05 1.96 6.51
N LYS A 55 -7.28 1.53 6.78
CA LYS A 55 -7.61 0.83 8.03
C LYS A 55 -6.79 -0.44 8.23
N PHE A 56 -6.47 -1.15 7.15
CA PHE A 56 -5.61 -2.33 7.25
C PHE A 56 -4.14 -1.95 7.44
N VAL A 57 -3.66 -0.89 6.78
CA VAL A 57 -2.30 -0.35 6.99
C VAL A 57 -2.10 0.04 8.46
N VAL A 58 -3.01 0.84 9.03
CA VAL A 58 -2.99 1.26 10.44
C VAL A 58 -3.07 0.08 11.42
N ALA A 59 -3.62 -1.07 10.99
CA ALA A 59 -3.66 -2.26 11.82
C ALA A 59 -2.33 -3.03 11.85
N VAL A 60 -1.44 -2.85 10.87
CA VAL A 60 -0.17 -3.58 10.77
C VAL A 60 0.74 -3.40 11.99
N PRO A 61 0.98 -2.19 12.51
CA PRO A 61 1.88 -1.99 13.66
C PRO A 61 1.42 -2.67 14.96
N ASN A 62 0.11 -2.97 15.06
CA ASN A 62 -0.49 -3.60 16.23
C ASN A 62 -0.27 -5.12 16.29
N ALA A 63 0.21 -5.74 15.20
CA ALA A 63 0.53 -7.16 15.18
C ALA A 63 1.87 -7.42 15.88
N THR A 64 1.90 -8.35 16.83
CA THR A 64 3.08 -8.62 17.66
C THR A 64 3.81 -9.89 17.27
N GLU A 65 3.07 -10.89 16.79
CA GLU A 65 3.63 -12.16 16.35
C GLU A 65 3.90 -12.14 14.84
N GLU A 66 4.98 -12.78 14.41
CA GLU A 66 5.43 -12.76 13.01
C GLU A 66 4.33 -13.23 12.02
N GLN A 67 3.58 -14.27 12.39
CA GLN A 67 2.47 -14.77 11.57
C GLN A 67 1.28 -13.80 11.52
N GLU A 68 1.02 -13.07 12.60
CA GLU A 68 -0.02 -12.03 12.64
C GLU A 68 0.39 -10.85 11.79
N LEU A 69 1.67 -10.47 11.84
CA LEU A 69 2.24 -9.39 11.05
C LEU A 69 2.12 -9.68 9.55
N LEU A 70 2.53 -10.88 9.13
CA LEU A 70 2.39 -11.31 7.74
C LEU A 70 0.91 -11.35 7.30
N THR A 71 0.01 -11.76 8.19
CA THR A 71 -1.44 -11.75 7.90
C THR A 71 -1.98 -10.33 7.76
N ALA A 72 -1.53 -9.39 8.60
CA ALA A 72 -1.94 -7.99 8.52
C ALA A 72 -1.44 -7.34 7.23
N LEU A 73 -0.16 -7.55 6.87
CA LEU A 73 0.42 -7.08 5.61
C LEU A 73 -0.28 -7.66 4.39
N LYS A 74 -0.63 -8.95 4.43
CA LYS A 74 -1.43 -9.59 3.37
C LYS A 74 -2.77 -8.91 3.19
N ASN A 75 -3.48 -8.62 4.27
CA ASN A 75 -4.79 -7.95 4.22
C ASN A 75 -4.65 -6.51 3.69
N ALA A 76 -3.63 -5.78 4.13
CA ALA A 76 -3.33 -4.43 3.63
C ALA A 76 -3.03 -4.45 2.13
N LEU A 77 -2.14 -5.34 1.68
CA LEU A 77 -1.80 -5.48 0.25
C LEU A 77 -3.02 -5.87 -0.58
N GLN A 78 -3.85 -6.80 -0.10
CA GLN A 78 -5.07 -7.19 -0.80
C GLN A 78 -6.06 -6.02 -0.94
N ALA A 79 -6.24 -5.24 0.13
CA ALA A 79 -7.12 -4.09 0.12
C ALA A 79 -6.59 -3.00 -0.81
N GLU A 80 -5.27 -2.77 -0.82
CA GLU A 80 -4.64 -1.76 -1.68
C GLU A 80 -4.72 -2.11 -3.17
N LEU A 81 -4.49 -3.38 -3.53
CA LEU A 81 -4.69 -3.86 -4.89
C LEU A 81 -6.16 -3.68 -5.34
N SER A 82 -7.11 -3.86 -4.43
CA SER A 82 -8.51 -3.58 -4.72
C SER A 82 -8.76 -2.07 -4.87
N ALA A 83 -8.16 -1.23 -4.03
CA ALA A 83 -8.27 0.22 -4.11
C ALA A 83 -7.75 0.74 -5.46
N PHE A 84 -6.57 0.29 -5.89
CA PHE A 84 -5.99 0.59 -7.20
C PHE A 84 -6.98 0.37 -8.35
N VAL A 85 -7.67 -0.77 -8.36
CA VAL A 85 -8.67 -1.10 -9.40
C VAL A 85 -9.89 -0.19 -9.33
N GLN A 86 -10.38 0.12 -8.13
CA GLN A 86 -11.58 0.95 -7.96
C GLN A 86 -11.30 2.42 -8.28
N VAL A 87 -10.16 2.96 -7.84
CA VAL A 87 -9.69 4.31 -8.20
C VAL A 87 -9.59 4.44 -9.72
N LYS A 88 -9.06 3.41 -10.39
CA LYS A 88 -8.99 3.37 -11.86
C LYS A 88 -10.36 3.34 -12.53
N ALA A 89 -11.32 2.63 -11.96
CA ALA A 89 -12.69 2.59 -12.48
C ALA A 89 -13.37 3.96 -12.33
N ASP A 90 -13.33 4.55 -11.13
CA ASP A 90 -13.91 5.88 -10.87
C ASP A 90 -13.32 6.93 -11.83
N CYS A 91 -12.00 6.95 -12.00
CA CYS A 91 -11.33 7.89 -12.89
C CYS A 91 -11.69 7.70 -14.37
N PHE A 92 -11.93 6.47 -14.82
CA PHE A 92 -12.38 6.20 -16.19
C PHE A 92 -13.80 6.72 -16.44
N GLU A 93 -14.69 6.64 -15.44
CA GLU A 93 -16.08 7.13 -15.56
C GLU A 93 -16.19 8.66 -15.65
N LEU A 94 -15.17 9.38 -15.21
CA LEU A 94 -15.18 10.86 -15.16
C LEU A 94 -14.66 11.56 -16.43
N ASP A 95 -14.43 10.82 -17.51
CA ASP A 95 -14.14 11.30 -18.88
C ASP A 95 -13.13 12.47 -18.92
N HIS A 96 -11.89 12.19 -18.51
CA HIS A 96 -10.72 13.07 -18.55
C HIS A 96 -10.77 14.36 -17.72
N LYS A 97 -11.91 14.67 -17.08
CA LYS A 97 -12.11 15.89 -16.29
C LYS A 97 -11.11 16.03 -15.12
N TYR A 98 -10.56 14.92 -14.65
CA TYR A 98 -9.64 14.85 -13.51
C TYR A 98 -8.31 14.15 -13.86
N ASP A 99 -7.89 14.13 -15.13
CA ASP A 99 -6.71 13.37 -15.58
C ASP A 99 -5.45 13.60 -14.71
N GLY A 100 -5.20 14.83 -14.25
CA GLY A 100 -4.07 15.12 -13.36
C GLY A 100 -4.18 14.45 -11.99
N ILE A 101 -5.34 14.61 -11.32
CA ILE A 101 -5.59 14.01 -10.01
C ILE A 101 -5.66 12.48 -10.13
N CYS A 102 -6.28 11.96 -11.19
CA CYS A 102 -6.35 10.53 -11.44
C CYS A 102 -4.98 9.91 -11.70
N GLU A 103 -4.11 10.61 -12.43
CA GLU A 103 -2.74 10.16 -12.65
C GLU A 103 -1.95 10.12 -11.33
N GLU A 104 -2.09 11.15 -10.50
CA GLU A 104 -1.51 11.22 -9.15
C GLU A 104 -2.02 10.05 -8.28
N LEU A 105 -3.33 9.89 -8.13
CA LEU A 105 -3.93 8.77 -7.38
C LEU A 105 -3.42 7.40 -7.84
N TYR A 106 -3.15 7.20 -9.14
CA TYR A 106 -2.59 5.95 -9.63
C TYR A 106 -1.10 5.78 -9.28
N ILE A 107 -0.29 6.86 -9.32
CA ILE A 107 1.14 6.79 -8.94
C ILE A 107 1.20 6.28 -7.50
N GLU A 108 0.34 6.85 -6.69
CA GLU A 108 0.53 6.74 -5.26
C GLU A 108 -0.07 5.46 -4.69
N THR A 109 -1.22 5.01 -5.20
CA THR A 109 -1.69 3.64 -4.90
C THR A 109 -0.67 2.58 -5.35
N ALA A 110 0.07 2.81 -6.44
CA ALA A 110 1.18 1.93 -6.82
C ALA A 110 2.39 2.07 -5.87
N PHE A 111 2.68 3.26 -5.37
CA PHE A 111 3.71 3.49 -4.38
C PHE A 111 3.38 2.74 -3.06
N VAL A 112 2.16 2.85 -2.55
CA VAL A 112 1.72 2.12 -1.35
C VAL A 112 1.83 0.60 -1.53
N ILE A 113 1.47 0.06 -2.70
CA ILE A 113 1.68 -1.37 -3.02
C ILE A 113 3.16 -1.76 -2.86
N THR A 114 4.06 -0.91 -3.34
CA THR A 114 5.52 -1.11 -3.25
C THR A 114 5.98 -1.14 -1.80
N GLU A 115 5.55 -0.17 -0.99
CA GLU A 115 5.89 -0.08 0.43
C GLU A 115 5.40 -1.32 1.22
N LEU A 116 4.18 -1.77 0.96
CA LEU A 116 3.62 -2.98 1.59
C LEU A 116 4.38 -4.26 1.19
N ILE A 117 4.86 -4.35 -0.06
CA ILE A 117 5.70 -5.46 -0.51
C ILE A 117 7.07 -5.43 0.19
N ASN A 118 7.72 -4.27 0.26
CA ASN A 118 9.00 -4.11 0.97
C ASN A 118 8.85 -4.51 2.44
N ALA A 119 7.80 -4.02 3.10
CA ALA A 119 7.48 -4.38 4.48
C ALA A 119 7.29 -5.89 4.65
N THR A 120 6.61 -6.54 3.69
CA THR A 120 6.42 -7.99 3.65
C THR A 120 7.75 -8.75 3.51
N ILE A 121 8.65 -8.31 2.64
CA ILE A 121 9.98 -8.92 2.44
C ILE A 121 10.82 -8.85 3.73
N MET A 122 10.76 -7.72 4.45
CA MET A 122 11.53 -7.51 5.67
C MET A 122 11.18 -8.51 6.77
N VAL A 123 9.90 -8.85 6.89
CA VAL A 123 9.37 -9.65 8.02
C VAL A 123 9.02 -11.09 7.63
N TYR A 124 9.37 -11.53 6.42
CA TYR A 124 9.02 -12.85 5.93
C TYR A 124 9.83 -13.96 6.66
N PRO A 125 9.18 -14.91 7.38
CA PRO A 125 9.88 -15.96 8.15
C PRO A 125 10.64 -16.96 7.28
N ASP A 126 9.98 -17.41 6.21
CA ASP A 126 10.49 -18.44 5.33
C ASP A 126 11.46 -17.82 4.32
N GLY A 127 12.75 -18.10 4.48
CA GLY A 127 13.79 -17.56 3.59
C GLY A 127 13.65 -18.00 2.13
N SER A 128 13.06 -19.16 1.83
CA SER A 128 12.84 -19.59 0.44
C SER A 128 11.73 -18.77 -0.20
N LYS A 129 10.62 -18.59 0.49
CA LYS A 129 9.50 -17.76 0.01
C LYS A 129 9.87 -16.28 -0.04
N LYS A 130 10.66 -15.80 0.92
CA LYS A 130 11.23 -14.45 0.91
C LYS A 130 11.99 -14.18 -0.39
N ASN A 131 12.92 -15.07 -0.75
CA ASN A 131 13.70 -14.94 -1.98
C ASN A 131 12.80 -14.96 -3.23
N GLU A 132 11.74 -15.77 -3.23
CA GLU A 132 10.76 -15.81 -4.32
C GLU A 132 10.01 -14.47 -4.45
N VAL A 133 9.57 -13.89 -3.33
CA VAL A 133 8.94 -12.57 -3.30
C VAL A 133 9.91 -11.47 -3.76
N GLU A 134 11.16 -11.49 -3.30
CA GLU A 134 12.22 -10.56 -3.72
C GLU A 134 12.50 -10.66 -5.23
N GLU A 135 12.59 -11.88 -5.77
CA GLU A 135 12.81 -12.11 -7.20
C GLU A 135 11.65 -11.54 -8.03
N ILE A 136 10.41 -11.78 -7.62
CA ILE A 136 9.23 -11.23 -8.31
C ILE A 136 9.22 -9.70 -8.23
N PHE A 137 9.50 -9.14 -7.05
CA PHE A 137 9.52 -7.70 -6.84
C PHE A 137 10.63 -7.01 -7.66
N SER A 138 11.80 -7.65 -7.80
CA SER A 138 12.93 -7.12 -8.58
C SER A 138 12.61 -6.88 -10.06
N LYS A 139 11.60 -7.57 -10.61
CA LYS A 139 11.13 -7.35 -12.00
C LYS A 139 10.66 -5.91 -12.22
N LEU A 140 10.23 -5.19 -11.18
CA LEU A 140 9.82 -3.78 -11.29
C LEU A 140 10.99 -2.83 -11.59
N ALA A 141 12.23 -3.23 -11.34
CA ALA A 141 13.41 -2.47 -11.72
C ALA A 141 13.68 -2.48 -13.24
N GLU A 142 12.99 -3.35 -13.99
CA GLU A 142 13.07 -3.37 -15.44
C GLU A 142 12.31 -2.17 -16.03
N PRO A 143 12.93 -1.36 -16.92
CA PRO A 143 12.33 -0.15 -17.46
C PRO A 143 10.96 -0.35 -18.14
N GLU A 144 10.72 -1.55 -18.67
CA GLU A 144 9.47 -1.93 -19.34
C GLU A 144 8.33 -2.26 -18.35
N LEU A 145 8.67 -2.55 -17.09
CA LEU A 145 7.77 -3.00 -16.02
C LEU A 145 7.59 -1.97 -14.89
N GLY A 146 8.26 -0.82 -14.93
CA GLY A 146 8.08 0.27 -13.96
C GLY A 146 6.74 1.01 -14.03
N SER A 147 5.72 0.45 -14.68
CA SER A 147 4.40 1.06 -14.77
C SER A 147 3.52 0.68 -13.58
N LYS A 148 2.57 1.55 -13.24
CA LYS A 148 1.60 1.35 -12.15
C LYS A 148 0.79 0.05 -12.29
N ASN A 149 0.42 -0.30 -13.52
CA ASN A 149 -0.27 -1.57 -13.79
C ASN A 149 0.63 -2.79 -13.54
N ALA A 150 1.93 -2.65 -13.78
CA ALA A 150 2.89 -3.71 -13.52
C ALA A 150 3.18 -3.84 -12.02
N VAL A 151 3.22 -2.74 -11.26
CA VAL A 151 3.24 -2.78 -9.78
C VAL A 151 2.02 -3.53 -9.24
N HIS A 152 0.82 -3.22 -9.72
CA HIS A 152 -0.40 -3.97 -9.36
C HIS A 152 -0.33 -5.45 -9.80
N ALA A 153 0.28 -5.77 -10.95
CA ALA A 153 0.45 -7.15 -11.39
C ALA A 153 1.40 -7.94 -10.48
N VAL A 154 2.55 -7.36 -10.15
CA VAL A 154 3.55 -7.90 -9.22
C VAL A 154 2.95 -8.08 -7.82
N GLY A 155 2.20 -7.09 -7.33
CA GLY A 155 1.51 -7.21 -6.04
C GLY A 155 0.53 -8.39 -5.99
N LYS A 156 -0.18 -8.70 -7.09
CA LYS A 156 -1.03 -9.90 -7.16
C LYS A 156 -0.24 -11.21 -7.16
N GLU A 157 0.90 -11.26 -7.85
CA GLU A 157 1.78 -12.44 -7.83
C GLU A 157 2.30 -12.70 -6.42
N ILE A 158 2.76 -11.65 -5.73
CA ILE A 158 3.24 -11.73 -4.35
C ILE A 158 2.10 -12.11 -3.39
N LEU A 159 0.92 -11.51 -3.54
CA LEU A 159 -0.26 -11.84 -2.72
C LEU A 159 -0.63 -13.34 -2.77
N ALA A 160 -0.32 -14.03 -3.87
CA ALA A 160 -0.59 -15.47 -4.01
C ALA A 160 0.42 -16.35 -3.24
N ILE A 161 1.58 -15.82 -2.90
CA ILE A 161 2.65 -16.53 -2.17
C ILE A 161 2.50 -16.37 -0.66
N ILE A 162 2.09 -15.17 -0.25
CA ILE A 162 2.00 -14.73 1.16
C ILE A 162 0.70 -15.20 1.81
#